data_AF-A0A3E2NP69-F1
#
_entry.id   AF-A0A3E2NP69-F1
#
_cell.length_a   1.000
_cell.length_b   1.000
_cell.length_c   1.000
_cell.angle_alpha   90.00
_cell.angle_beta   90.00
_cell.angle_gamma   90.00
#
_symmetry.space_group_name_H-M   'P 1'
#
loop_
_entity.id
_entity.type
_entity.pdbx_description
1 polymer ?
#
loop_
_entity_poly.entity_id
_entity_poly.type
_entity_poly.pdbx_seq_one_letter_code
_entity_poly.pdbx_strand_id
1 'polypeptide(L)'
;MITLSEENYLKCIYRLWLDKGQKITPTAIAESLGNNPASVVDMIRKLTDKQLISYDKKKGVELTAQGQKDATLIVRRHRLWEVFLLEKLGYHWDEIHDIAEELEHIKDASLADRLDKFLGFPEYDPHGDPIPKANGKMAKRYSVTLTDMKTGTTCRVAAVKDTTSAFLQYLQKLNINIGTRIQLVEKIAYDSSLVISVNDGEPATVSKKFGENILIDQ
;
A
#
# COMPACT_ATOMS: atom_id res chain seq x y z
N MET A 1 -2.91 14.84 -22.37
CA MET A 1 -2.46 13.47 -22.04
C MET A 1 -1.57 13.53 -20.80
N ILE A 2 -1.74 12.59 -19.87
CA ILE A 2 -0.91 12.48 -18.66
C ILE A 2 0.39 11.72 -19.00
N THR A 3 1.52 12.19 -18.49
CA THR A 3 2.84 11.56 -18.64
C THR A 3 3.10 10.57 -17.51
N LEU A 4 4.04 9.63 -17.71
CA LEU A 4 4.44 8.66 -16.67
C LEU A 4 4.80 9.35 -15.34
N SER A 5 5.61 10.42 -15.41
CA SER A 5 5.97 11.20 -14.22
C SER A 5 4.75 11.81 -13.53
N GLU A 6 3.78 12.33 -14.28
CA GLU A 6 2.54 12.86 -13.69
C GLU A 6 1.69 11.75 -13.04
N GLU A 7 1.65 10.54 -13.61
CA GLU A 7 0.99 9.39 -12.99
C GLU A 7 1.64 9.03 -11.65
N ASN A 8 2.98 8.99 -11.58
CA ASN A 8 3.70 8.71 -10.33
C ASN A 8 3.42 9.74 -9.24
N TYR A 9 3.33 11.02 -9.60
CA TYR A 9 2.96 12.06 -8.65
C TYR A 9 1.51 11.92 -8.17
N LEU A 10 0.57 11.63 -9.07
CA LEU A 10 -0.84 11.40 -8.68
C LEU A 10 -0.96 10.18 -7.75
N LYS A 11 -0.28 9.07 -8.06
CA LYS A 11 -0.25 7.88 -7.21
C LYS A 11 0.35 8.19 -5.82
N CYS A 12 1.47 8.91 -5.79
CA CYS A 12 2.10 9.35 -4.54
C CYS A 12 1.17 10.23 -3.69
N ILE A 13 0.55 11.25 -4.30
CA ILE A 13 -0.38 12.16 -3.60
C ILE A 13 -1.58 11.37 -3.08
N TYR A 14 -2.11 10.43 -3.87
CA TYR A 14 -3.22 9.58 -3.45
C TYR A 14 -2.85 8.67 -2.27
N ARG A 15 -1.65 8.08 -2.26
CA ARG A 15 -1.14 7.32 -1.11
C ARG A 15 -1.08 8.18 0.15
N LEU A 16 -0.45 9.34 0.07
CA LEU A 16 -0.35 10.28 1.19
C LEU A 16 -1.72 10.77 1.67
N TRP A 17 -2.67 10.94 0.74
CA TRP A 17 -4.05 11.30 1.07
C TRP A 17 -4.78 10.20 1.85
N LEU A 18 -4.50 8.92 1.56
CA LEU A 18 -5.11 7.79 2.26
C LEU A 18 -4.62 7.64 3.71
N ASP A 19 -3.42 8.12 4.03
CA ASP A 19 -2.81 8.05 5.37
C ASP A 19 -3.34 9.12 6.34
N LYS A 20 -4.64 9.42 6.22
CA LYS A 20 -5.49 10.36 6.99
C LYS A 20 -4.80 11.13 8.12
N GLY A 21 -4.86 12.45 8.04
CA GLY A 21 -4.57 13.34 9.18
C GLY A 21 -3.32 14.19 9.02
N GLN A 22 -2.58 14.05 7.92
CA GLN A 22 -1.46 14.93 7.59
C GLN A 22 -1.71 15.74 6.33
N LYS A 23 -1.31 17.01 6.41
CA LYS A 23 -1.25 17.91 5.27
C LYS A 23 -0.23 17.37 4.27
N ILE A 24 -0.65 17.17 3.02
CA ILE A 24 0.27 16.78 1.94
C ILE A 24 1.09 18.01 1.54
N THR A 25 2.37 18.00 1.90
CA THR A 25 3.30 19.09 1.58
C THR A 25 4.18 18.74 0.40
N PRO A 26 4.74 19.73 -0.32
CA PRO A 26 5.77 19.47 -1.33
C PRO A 26 6.96 18.67 -0.77
N THR A 27 7.34 18.91 0.49
CA THR A 27 8.40 18.15 1.17
C THR A 27 8.03 16.68 1.33
N ALA A 28 6.82 16.37 1.79
CA ALA A 28 6.35 14.99 1.93
C ALA A 28 6.31 14.26 0.57
N ILE A 29 5.91 14.94 -0.50
CA ILE A 29 5.94 14.38 -1.86
C ILE A 29 7.38 14.15 -2.31
N ALA A 30 8.30 15.09 -2.04
CA ALA A 30 9.72 14.98 -2.39
C ALA A 30 10.38 13.79 -1.70
N GLU A 31 10.18 13.64 -0.39
CA GLU A 31 10.68 12.52 0.41
C GLU A 31 10.12 11.19 -0.09
N SER A 32 8.80 11.16 -0.34
CA SER A 32 8.09 9.96 -0.80
C SER A 32 8.51 9.48 -2.19
N LEU A 33 8.96 10.39 -3.08
CA LEU A 33 9.39 10.06 -4.43
C LEU A 33 10.93 10.05 -4.61
N GLY A 34 11.70 10.41 -3.57
CA GLY A 34 13.15 10.59 -3.70
C GLY A 34 13.56 11.72 -4.65
N ASN A 35 12.68 12.69 -4.90
CA ASN A 35 12.89 13.76 -5.88
C ASN A 35 13.37 15.06 -5.23
N ASN A 36 14.13 15.86 -5.97
CA ASN A 36 14.54 17.19 -5.52
C ASN A 36 13.32 18.12 -5.30
N PRO A 37 13.24 18.87 -4.18
CA PRO A 37 12.08 19.73 -3.88
C PRO A 37 11.70 20.73 -4.97
N ALA A 38 12.67 21.29 -5.71
CA ALA A 38 12.37 22.23 -6.79
C ALA A 38 11.57 21.57 -7.93
N SER A 39 11.94 20.34 -8.30
CA SER A 39 11.23 19.55 -9.33
C SER A 39 9.80 19.21 -8.91
N VAL A 40 9.58 18.97 -7.61
CA VAL A 40 8.24 18.74 -7.05
C VAL A 40 7.36 19.98 -7.16
N VAL A 41 7.89 21.17 -6.84
CA VAL A 41 7.12 22.42 -6.97
C VAL A 41 6.68 22.67 -8.41
N ASP A 42 7.57 22.43 -9.38
CA ASP A 42 7.23 22.57 -10.79
C ASP A 42 6.18 21.55 -11.24
N MET A 43 6.25 20.30 -10.74
CA MET A 43 5.24 19.29 -11.04
C MET A 43 3.89 19.62 -10.40
N ILE A 44 3.87 20.12 -9.17
CA ILE A 44 2.64 20.60 -8.51
C ILE A 44 1.98 21.70 -9.36
N ARG A 45 2.77 22.63 -9.90
CA ARG A 45 2.23 23.67 -10.81
C ARG A 45 1.60 23.05 -12.06
N LYS A 46 2.30 22.14 -12.73
CA LYS A 46 1.79 21.45 -13.93
C LYS A 46 0.50 20.67 -13.67
N LEU A 47 0.42 19.94 -12.55
CA LEU A 47 -0.78 19.18 -12.18
C LEU A 47 -1.94 20.11 -11.79
N THR A 48 -1.64 21.28 -11.21
CA THR A 48 -2.64 22.32 -10.90
C THR A 48 -3.18 22.95 -12.18
N ASP A 49 -2.32 23.29 -13.15
CA ASP A 49 -2.71 23.83 -14.46
C ASP A 49 -3.60 22.84 -15.23
N LYS A 50 -3.37 21.52 -15.03
CA LYS A 50 -4.19 20.43 -15.57
C LYS A 50 -5.46 20.15 -14.76
N GLN A 51 -5.72 20.88 -13.67
CA GLN A 51 -6.88 20.70 -12.79
C GLN A 51 -7.00 19.30 -12.17
N LEU A 52 -5.86 18.60 -12.01
CA LEU A 52 -5.80 17.28 -11.37
C LEU A 52 -5.60 17.40 -9.86
N ILE A 53 -4.99 18.49 -9.42
CA ILE A 53 -4.84 18.84 -8.01
C ILE A 53 -5.19 20.31 -7.78
N SER A 54 -5.44 20.67 -6.53
CA SER A 54 -5.36 22.05 -6.04
C SER A 54 -4.23 22.16 -5.03
N TYR A 55 -3.52 23.27 -5.07
CA TYR A 55 -2.46 23.57 -4.11
C TYR A 55 -2.71 24.91 -3.43
N ASP A 56 -2.70 24.90 -2.10
CA ASP A 56 -2.72 26.09 -1.27
C ASP A 56 -1.65 26.01 -0.18
N LYS A 57 -1.01 27.12 0.15
CA LYS A 57 0.06 27.13 1.17
C LYS A 57 -0.42 26.70 2.55
N LYS A 58 -1.69 26.98 2.91
CA LYS A 58 -2.26 26.59 4.21
C LYS A 58 -2.75 25.15 4.18
N LYS A 59 -3.49 24.74 3.15
CA LYS A 59 -4.10 23.40 3.04
C LYS A 59 -3.18 22.30 2.51
N GLY A 60 -2.14 22.66 1.77
CA GLY A 60 -1.26 21.70 1.09
C GLY A 60 -1.79 21.34 -0.29
N VAL A 61 -1.39 20.16 -0.77
CA VAL A 61 -1.87 19.58 -2.03
C VAL A 61 -3.12 18.74 -1.77
N GLU A 62 -4.16 18.94 -2.57
CA GLU A 62 -5.41 18.16 -2.54
C GLU A 62 -5.72 17.64 -3.94
N LEU A 63 -6.17 16.40 -4.07
CA LEU A 63 -6.65 15.85 -5.35
C LEU A 63 -8.00 16.46 -5.71
N THR A 64 -8.19 16.84 -6.98
CA THR A 64 -9.53 17.11 -7.50
C THR A 64 -10.28 15.79 -7.73
N ALA A 65 -11.58 15.84 -8.00
CA ALA A 65 -12.34 14.64 -8.34
C ALA A 65 -11.75 13.89 -9.55
N GLN A 66 -11.25 14.62 -10.55
CA GLN A 66 -10.60 14.04 -11.71
C GLN A 66 -9.24 13.44 -11.36
N GLY A 67 -8.40 14.15 -10.60
CA GLY A 67 -7.10 13.60 -10.17
C GLY A 67 -7.24 12.39 -9.26
N GLN A 68 -8.25 12.36 -8.39
CA GLN A 68 -8.56 11.20 -7.56
C GLN A 68 -8.97 10.00 -8.42
N LYS A 69 -9.82 10.21 -9.43
CA LYS A 69 -10.21 9.15 -10.38
C LYS A 69 -8.99 8.60 -11.11
N ASP A 70 -8.14 9.48 -11.63
CA ASP A 70 -6.95 9.08 -12.40
C ASP A 70 -5.95 8.32 -11.51
N ALA A 71 -5.66 8.83 -10.30
CA ALA A 71 -4.81 8.15 -9.32
C ALA A 71 -5.34 6.77 -8.93
N THR A 72 -6.65 6.67 -8.70
CA THR A 72 -7.31 5.40 -8.34
C THR A 72 -7.18 4.36 -9.46
N LEU A 73 -7.27 4.78 -10.73
CA LEU A 73 -7.07 3.88 -11.87
C LEU A 73 -5.62 3.42 -12.00
N ILE A 74 -4.64 4.29 -11.70
CA ILE A 74 -3.22 3.91 -11.68
C ILE A 74 -2.98 2.86 -10.59
N VAL A 75 -3.46 3.10 -9.36
CA VAL A 75 -3.37 2.14 -8.24
C VAL A 75 -4.06 0.81 -8.56
N ARG A 76 -5.23 0.84 -9.22
CA ARG A 76 -5.91 -0.38 -9.70
C ARG A 76 -5.03 -1.19 -10.64
N ARG A 77 -4.35 -0.56 -11.60
CA ARG A 77 -3.47 -1.25 -12.55
C ARG A 77 -2.27 -1.86 -11.82
N HIS A 78 -1.62 -1.10 -10.94
CA HIS A 78 -0.49 -1.57 -10.12
C HIS A 78 -0.85 -2.87 -9.39
N ARG A 79 -1.91 -2.82 -8.60
CA ARG A 79 -2.33 -3.95 -7.74
C ARG A 79 -2.77 -5.18 -8.52
N LEU A 80 -3.42 -4.99 -9.68
CA LEU A 80 -3.77 -6.10 -10.55
C LEU A 80 -2.53 -6.77 -11.15
N TRP A 81 -1.50 -5.98 -11.50
CA TRP A 81 -0.23 -6.55 -11.94
C TRP A 81 0.48 -7.31 -10.83
N GLU A 82 0.49 -6.78 -9.61
CA GLU A 82 1.04 -7.48 -8.44
C GLU A 82 0.37 -8.84 -8.21
N VAL A 83 -0.97 -8.89 -8.25
CA VAL A 83 -1.71 -10.16 -8.14
C VAL A 83 -1.34 -11.11 -9.28
N PHE A 84 -1.27 -10.62 -10.52
CA PHE A 84 -0.91 -11.46 -11.67
C PHE A 84 0.51 -12.02 -11.57
N LEU A 85 1.49 -11.19 -11.24
CA LEU A 85 2.90 -11.57 -11.09
C LEU A 85 3.05 -12.67 -10.03
N LEU A 86 2.40 -12.49 -8.88
CA LEU A 86 2.42 -13.47 -7.80
C LEU A 86 1.68 -14.75 -8.18
N GLU A 87 0.39 -14.66 -8.50
CA GLU A 87 -0.47 -15.85 -8.62
C GLU A 87 -0.25 -16.66 -9.90
N LYS A 88 0.14 -16.01 -10.99
CA LYS A 88 0.17 -16.63 -12.33
C LYS A 88 1.57 -16.87 -12.83
N LEU A 89 2.53 -16.05 -12.39
CA LEU A 89 3.93 -16.18 -12.79
C LEU A 89 4.84 -16.67 -11.66
N GLY A 90 4.33 -16.76 -10.43
CA GLY A 90 5.07 -17.35 -9.30
C GLY A 90 6.20 -16.47 -8.76
N TYR A 91 6.13 -15.16 -8.98
CA TYR A 91 7.05 -14.20 -8.34
C TYR A 91 6.84 -14.17 -6.83
N HIS A 92 7.89 -13.80 -6.10
CA HIS A 92 7.74 -13.53 -4.68
C HIS A 92 7.17 -12.13 -4.43
N TRP A 93 6.37 -11.99 -3.38
CA TRP A 93 5.71 -10.74 -3.03
C TRP A 93 6.66 -9.57 -2.71
N ASP A 94 7.95 -9.82 -2.46
CA ASP A 94 8.99 -8.81 -2.26
C ASP A 94 9.67 -8.36 -3.56
N GLU A 95 9.34 -8.99 -4.69
CA GLU A 95 9.89 -8.73 -6.02
C GLU A 95 8.88 -8.10 -6.99
N ILE A 96 7.57 -8.21 -6.69
CA ILE A 96 6.50 -7.82 -7.62
C ILE A 96 6.37 -6.31 -7.83
N HIS A 97 6.72 -5.50 -6.82
CA HIS A 97 6.44 -4.07 -6.79
C HIS A 97 7.12 -3.34 -7.96
N ASP A 98 8.44 -3.52 -8.12
CA ASP A 98 9.21 -2.83 -9.15
C ASP A 98 8.75 -3.19 -10.57
N ILE A 99 8.34 -4.45 -10.77
CA ILE A 99 7.83 -4.90 -12.08
C ILE A 99 6.43 -4.33 -12.34
N ALA A 100 5.56 -4.31 -11.32
CA ALA A 100 4.23 -3.73 -11.43
C ALA A 100 4.29 -2.22 -11.71
N GLU A 101 5.25 -1.50 -11.13
CA GLU A 101 5.52 -0.08 -11.37
C GLU A 101 5.78 0.22 -12.86
N GLU A 102 6.52 -0.65 -13.55
CA GLU A 102 6.77 -0.47 -14.99
C GLU A 102 5.52 -0.81 -15.84
N LEU A 103 4.78 -1.84 -15.45
CA LEU A 103 3.62 -2.35 -16.19
C LEU A 103 2.35 -1.50 -16.01
N GLU A 104 2.22 -0.76 -14.90
CA GLU A 104 1.02 0.04 -14.62
C GLU A 104 0.82 1.21 -15.59
N HIS A 105 1.85 1.63 -16.31
CA HIS A 105 1.77 2.78 -17.23
C HIS A 105 1.23 2.43 -18.63
N ILE A 106 0.87 1.16 -18.84
CA ILE A 106 0.22 0.73 -20.08
C ILE A 106 -1.19 1.36 -20.17
N LYS A 107 -1.40 2.17 -21.21
CA LYS A 107 -2.55 3.09 -21.33
C LYS A 107 -3.83 2.46 -21.88
N ASP A 108 -3.81 1.20 -22.29
CA ASP A 108 -5.03 0.54 -22.79
C ASP A 108 -6.03 0.40 -21.64
N ALA A 109 -7.11 1.18 -21.71
CA ALA A 109 -8.13 1.22 -20.67
C ALA A 109 -8.82 -0.13 -20.45
N SER A 110 -8.89 -0.99 -21.47
CA SER A 110 -9.53 -2.30 -21.39
C SER A 110 -8.63 -3.37 -20.77
N LEU A 111 -7.30 -3.16 -20.78
CA LEU A 111 -6.34 -4.14 -20.27
C LEU A 111 -6.55 -4.43 -18.79
N ALA A 112 -6.72 -3.38 -17.98
CA ALA A 112 -6.97 -3.52 -16.54
C ALA A 112 -8.25 -4.33 -16.26
N ASP A 113 -9.34 -4.05 -16.99
CA ASP A 113 -10.62 -4.75 -16.79
C ASP A 113 -10.58 -6.21 -17.27
N ARG A 114 -9.84 -6.49 -18.34
CA ARG A 114 -9.58 -7.86 -18.80
C ARG A 114 -8.73 -8.62 -17.80
N LEU A 115 -7.71 -7.97 -17.23
CA LEU A 115 -6.84 -8.56 -16.21
C LEU A 115 -7.61 -8.84 -14.91
N ASP A 116 -8.39 -7.87 -14.43
CA ASP A 116 -9.28 -8.02 -13.25
C ASP A 116 -10.22 -9.22 -13.42
N LYS A 117 -10.87 -9.34 -14.59
CA LYS A 117 -11.72 -10.50 -14.92
C LYS A 117 -10.93 -11.80 -14.97
N PHE A 118 -9.76 -11.80 -15.60
CA PHE A 118 -8.91 -13.00 -15.72
C PHE A 118 -8.45 -13.52 -14.35
N LEU A 119 -8.18 -12.60 -13.41
CA LEU A 119 -7.79 -12.91 -12.03
C LEU A 119 -8.98 -13.30 -11.14
N GLY A 120 -10.21 -13.27 -11.64
CA GLY A 120 -11.40 -13.64 -10.87
C GLY A 120 -11.91 -12.52 -9.94
N PHE A 121 -11.64 -11.26 -10.28
CA PHE A 121 -12.07 -10.06 -9.55
C PHE A 121 -11.53 -9.94 -8.11
N PRO A 122 -10.20 -10.04 -7.90
CA PRO A 122 -9.61 -9.93 -6.57
C PRO A 122 -10.02 -8.61 -5.88
N GLU A 123 -10.21 -8.68 -4.56
CA GLU A 123 -10.54 -7.52 -3.74
C GLU A 123 -9.33 -6.86 -3.09
N TYR A 124 -8.23 -7.61 -2.94
CA TYR A 124 -6.99 -7.19 -2.28
C TYR A 124 -5.78 -7.62 -3.11
N ASP A 125 -4.71 -6.84 -3.03
CA ASP A 125 -3.40 -7.18 -3.59
C ASP A 125 -2.65 -8.19 -2.69
N PRO A 126 -1.47 -8.70 -3.11
CA PRO A 126 -0.68 -9.64 -2.31
C PRO A 126 -0.21 -9.12 -0.95
N HIS A 127 -0.26 -7.81 -0.71
CA HIS A 127 0.13 -7.17 0.55
C HIS A 127 -1.08 -6.83 1.43
N GLY A 128 -2.31 -7.13 0.98
CA GLY A 128 -3.56 -6.93 1.71
C GLY A 128 -4.20 -5.55 1.52
N ASP A 129 -3.71 -4.77 0.57
CA ASP A 129 -4.21 -3.45 0.25
C ASP A 129 -5.36 -3.56 -0.78
N PRO A 130 -6.49 -2.86 -0.61
CA PRO A 130 -7.70 -3.14 -1.39
C PRO A 130 -7.60 -2.65 -2.83
N ILE A 131 -7.98 -3.47 -3.80
CA ILE A 131 -7.94 -3.12 -5.22
C ILE A 131 -9.15 -2.24 -5.57
N PRO A 132 -8.94 -1.01 -6.08
CA PRO A 132 -10.07 -0.20 -6.53
C PRO A 132 -10.80 -0.87 -7.70
N LYS A 133 -12.13 -0.86 -7.67
CA LYS A 133 -12.99 -1.27 -8.78
C LYS A 133 -12.98 -0.20 -9.89
N ALA A 134 -13.40 -0.55 -11.10
CA ALA A 134 -13.41 0.39 -12.25
C ALA A 134 -14.22 1.69 -12.01
N ASN A 135 -15.22 1.62 -11.12
CA ASN A 135 -16.02 2.76 -10.69
C ASN A 135 -15.42 3.56 -9.51
N GLY A 136 -14.19 3.22 -9.08
CA GLY A 136 -13.49 3.83 -7.97
C GLY A 136 -13.90 3.36 -6.58
N LYS A 137 -14.89 2.46 -6.45
CA LYS A 137 -15.23 1.84 -5.16
C LYS A 137 -14.10 0.92 -4.71
N MET A 138 -13.86 0.86 -3.41
CA MET A 138 -12.78 0.07 -2.84
C MET A 138 -13.28 -0.65 -1.58
N ALA A 139 -12.74 -1.83 -1.32
CA ALA A 139 -13.03 -2.57 -0.10
C ALA A 139 -12.49 -1.83 1.14
N LYS A 140 -12.84 -2.33 2.33
CA LYS A 140 -12.40 -1.75 3.60
C LYS A 140 -10.88 -1.88 3.74
N ARG A 141 -10.22 -0.78 4.12
CA ARG A 141 -8.82 -0.82 4.58
C ARG A 141 -8.74 -1.29 6.03
N TYR A 142 -7.81 -2.19 6.30
CA TYR A 142 -7.46 -2.56 7.66
C TYR A 142 -6.67 -1.43 8.34
N SER A 143 -6.94 -1.20 9.62
CA SER A 143 -6.29 -0.11 10.37
C SER A 143 -5.82 -0.53 11.77
N VAL A 144 -6.29 -1.67 12.27
CA VAL A 144 -5.90 -2.21 13.56
C VAL A 144 -4.60 -2.99 13.36
N THR A 145 -3.61 -2.69 14.20
CA THR A 145 -2.30 -3.33 14.17
C THR A 145 -2.21 -4.50 15.14
N LEU A 146 -1.21 -5.35 14.96
CA LEU A 146 -0.88 -6.41 15.92
C LEU A 146 -0.55 -5.82 17.31
N THR A 147 0.04 -4.63 17.37
CA THR A 147 0.28 -3.92 18.64
C THR A 147 -1.00 -3.49 19.36
N ASP A 148 -2.13 -3.36 18.68
CA ASP A 148 -3.42 -2.98 19.27
C ASP A 148 -4.15 -4.17 19.91
N MET A 149 -3.71 -5.42 19.64
CA MET A 149 -4.36 -6.62 20.17
C MET A 149 -4.23 -6.76 21.67
N LYS A 150 -5.20 -7.45 22.28
CA LYS A 150 -5.09 -7.90 23.67
C LYS A 150 -4.25 -9.17 23.73
N THR A 151 -3.38 -9.27 24.72
CA THR A 151 -2.60 -10.49 24.99
C THR A 151 -3.52 -11.70 25.16
N GLY A 152 -3.10 -12.86 24.66
CA GLY A 152 -3.85 -14.11 24.68
C GLY A 152 -4.84 -14.28 23.52
N THR A 153 -5.02 -13.28 22.67
CA THR A 153 -5.93 -13.35 21.51
C THR A 153 -5.21 -13.79 20.23
N THR A 154 -5.99 -14.35 19.29
CA THR A 154 -5.53 -14.77 17.97
C THR A 154 -6.17 -13.92 16.89
N CYS A 155 -5.44 -13.64 15.82
CA CYS A 155 -5.90 -12.92 14.65
C CYS A 155 -5.40 -13.57 13.36
N ARG A 156 -5.81 -13.00 12.23
CA ARG A 156 -5.16 -13.24 10.93
C ARG A 156 -4.45 -11.99 10.45
N VAL A 157 -3.29 -12.17 9.82
CA VAL A 157 -2.63 -11.09 9.08
C VAL A 157 -3.53 -10.68 7.92
N ALA A 158 -3.92 -9.42 7.87
CA ALA A 158 -4.83 -8.89 6.86
C ALA A 158 -4.12 -8.04 5.82
N ALA A 159 -3.13 -7.26 6.25
CA ALA A 159 -2.29 -6.44 5.39
C ALA A 159 -0.95 -6.10 6.06
N VAL A 160 -0.01 -5.57 5.28
CA VAL A 160 1.27 -5.04 5.77
C VAL A 160 1.41 -3.57 5.38
N LYS A 161 1.94 -2.74 6.28
CA LYS A 161 2.20 -1.31 6.00
C LYS A 161 3.55 -1.07 5.34
N ASP A 162 4.56 -1.80 5.79
CA ASP A 162 5.91 -1.74 5.24
C ASP A 162 6.02 -2.80 4.14
N THR A 163 6.06 -2.36 2.88
CA THR A 163 6.21 -3.23 1.71
C THR A 163 7.66 -3.28 1.22
N THR A 164 8.63 -2.84 2.03
CA THR A 164 10.05 -2.96 1.65
C THR A 164 10.45 -4.43 1.59
N SER A 165 11.30 -4.78 0.61
CA SER A 165 11.76 -6.16 0.44
C SER A 165 12.42 -6.72 1.71
N ALA A 166 13.12 -5.88 2.48
CA ALA A 166 13.72 -6.27 3.76
C ALA A 166 12.69 -6.75 4.79
N PHE A 167 11.56 -6.06 4.92
CA PHE A 167 10.49 -6.46 5.84
C PHE A 167 9.72 -7.69 5.33
N LEU A 168 9.40 -7.73 4.04
CA LEU A 168 8.69 -8.86 3.42
C LEU A 168 9.52 -10.16 3.47
N GLN A 169 10.83 -10.09 3.26
CA GLN A 169 11.74 -11.23 3.44
C GLN A 169 11.84 -11.66 4.92
N TYR A 170 11.74 -10.72 5.86
CA TYR A 170 11.70 -11.06 7.28
C TYR A 170 10.41 -11.81 7.64
N LEU A 171 9.26 -11.39 7.11
CA LEU A 171 8.00 -12.11 7.27
C LEU A 171 8.07 -13.53 6.67
N GLN A 172 8.69 -13.66 5.50
CA GLN A 172 8.88 -14.97 4.85
C GLN A 172 9.70 -15.92 5.72
N LYS A 173 10.78 -15.45 6.38
CA LYS A 173 11.56 -16.27 7.33
C LYS A 173 10.74 -16.76 8.52
N LEU A 174 9.71 -16.02 8.91
CA LEU A 174 8.77 -16.40 9.96
C LEU A 174 7.58 -17.21 9.43
N ASN A 175 7.54 -17.53 8.13
CA ASN A 175 6.42 -18.16 7.44
C ASN A 175 5.10 -17.38 7.59
N ILE A 176 5.19 -16.05 7.55
CA ILE A 176 4.05 -15.13 7.64
C ILE A 176 3.73 -14.57 6.26
N ASN A 177 2.53 -14.87 5.79
CA ASN A 177 1.87 -14.27 4.63
C ASN A 177 0.51 -13.67 5.03
N ILE A 178 -0.17 -12.98 4.11
CA ILE A 178 -1.57 -12.59 4.29
C ILE A 178 -2.42 -13.84 4.59
N GLY A 179 -3.33 -13.73 5.56
CA GLY A 179 -4.18 -14.80 6.08
C GLY A 179 -3.55 -15.66 7.19
N THR A 180 -2.25 -15.51 7.46
CA THR A 180 -1.53 -16.30 8.48
C THR A 180 -2.10 -16.06 9.86
N ARG A 181 -2.26 -17.14 10.63
CA ARG A 181 -2.78 -17.09 12.00
C ARG A 181 -1.67 -16.69 12.97
N ILE A 182 -1.89 -15.62 13.74
CA ILE A 182 -0.95 -15.16 14.76
C ILE A 182 -1.65 -15.06 16.11
N GLN A 183 -1.09 -15.71 17.13
CA GLN A 183 -1.46 -15.50 18.52
C GLN A 183 -0.48 -14.53 19.18
N LEU A 184 -1.01 -13.51 19.86
CA LEU A 184 -0.21 -12.63 20.70
C LEU A 184 -0.07 -13.27 22.09
N VAL A 185 1.11 -13.80 22.39
CA VAL A 185 1.40 -14.52 23.64
C VAL A 185 1.70 -13.54 24.78
N GLU A 186 2.52 -12.52 24.51
CA GLU A 186 2.93 -11.54 25.52
C GLU A 186 3.27 -10.19 24.86
N LYS A 187 3.12 -9.10 25.63
CA LYS A 187 3.73 -7.80 25.35
C LYS A 187 4.76 -7.48 26.43
N ILE A 188 6.03 -7.39 26.04
CA ILE A 188 7.15 -7.14 26.95
C ILE A 188 7.10 -5.68 27.38
N ALA A 189 6.96 -5.42 28.68
CA ALA A 189 6.76 -4.07 29.20
C ALA A 189 7.98 -3.15 29.05
N TYR A 190 9.20 -3.71 28.99
CA TYR A 190 10.45 -2.93 28.95
C TYR A 190 10.60 -2.11 27.67
N ASP A 191 10.36 -2.71 26.50
CA ASP A 191 10.59 -2.11 25.18
C ASP A 191 9.37 -2.20 24.25
N SER A 192 8.25 -2.72 24.73
CA SER A 192 7.03 -2.99 23.96
C SER A 192 7.21 -4.02 22.83
N SER A 193 8.24 -4.86 22.88
CA SER A 193 8.37 -6.02 22.00
C SER A 193 7.23 -7.02 22.24
N LEU A 194 6.93 -7.84 21.24
CA LEU A 194 5.84 -8.80 21.25
C LEU A 194 6.40 -10.22 21.23
N VAL A 195 5.80 -11.12 22.00
CA VAL A 195 6.01 -12.56 21.84
C VAL A 195 4.80 -13.09 21.08
N ILE A 196 5.04 -13.71 19.93
CA ILE A 196 3.99 -14.21 19.04
C ILE A 196 4.17 -15.70 18.76
N SER A 197 3.08 -16.41 18.57
CA SER A 197 3.07 -17.75 17.99
C SER A 197 2.43 -17.69 16.61
N VAL A 198 3.12 -18.24 15.61
CA VAL A 198 2.68 -18.28 14.21
C VAL A 198 2.19 -19.69 13.90
N ASN A 199 0.95 -19.82 13.42
CA ASN A 199 0.31 -21.10 13.11
C ASN A 199 0.45 -22.16 14.23
N ASP A 200 0.29 -21.72 15.49
CA ASP A 200 0.40 -22.56 16.70
C ASP A 200 1.80 -23.19 16.90
N GLY A 201 2.84 -22.63 16.27
CA GLY A 201 4.25 -23.01 16.44
C GLY A 201 4.91 -22.41 17.68
N GLU A 202 6.21 -22.64 17.82
CA GLU A 202 7.01 -22.13 18.94
C GLU A 202 6.97 -20.59 19.02
N PRO A 203 6.79 -20.01 20.22
CA PRO A 203 6.77 -18.57 20.39
C PRO A 203 8.10 -17.92 19.99
N ALA A 204 8.02 -16.79 19.27
CA ALA A 204 9.16 -15.98 18.87
C ALA A 204 8.96 -14.52 19.29
N THR A 205 10.05 -13.87 19.67
CA THR A 205 10.05 -12.44 20.00
C THR A 205 10.24 -11.59 18.75
N VAL A 206 9.37 -10.62 18.55
CA VAL A 206 9.43 -9.62 17.47
C VAL A 206 9.36 -8.21 18.06
N SER A 207 9.95 -7.24 17.36
CA SER A 207 9.98 -5.85 17.86
C SER A 207 8.61 -5.19 17.85
N LYS A 208 8.45 -4.10 18.60
CA LYS A 208 7.27 -3.22 18.49
C LYS A 208 7.04 -2.76 17.04
N LYS A 209 8.11 -2.36 16.34
CA LYS A 209 8.08 -1.92 14.94
C LYS A 209 7.49 -2.99 14.03
N PHE A 210 7.81 -4.26 14.26
CA PHE A 210 7.18 -5.36 13.52
C PHE A 210 5.66 -5.35 13.70
N GLY A 211 5.18 -5.29 14.95
CA GLY A 211 3.76 -5.31 15.24
C GLY A 211 2.99 -4.09 14.71
N GLU A 212 3.61 -2.90 14.66
CA GLU A 212 3.01 -1.68 14.10
C GLU A 212 2.78 -1.76 12.58
N ASN A 213 3.56 -2.61 11.90
CA ASN A 213 3.52 -2.82 10.45
C ASN A 213 2.64 -4.00 10.01
N ILE A 214 2.13 -4.81 10.96
CA ILE A 214 1.19 -5.89 10.70
C ILE A 214 -0.22 -5.41 11.00
N LEU A 215 -1.06 -5.34 9.97
CA LEU A 215 -2.49 -5.08 10.10
C LEU A 215 -3.25 -6.39 10.19
N ILE A 216 -4.29 -6.42 11.00
CA ILE A 216 -4.98 -7.66 11.38
C ILE A 216 -6.47 -7.63 11.06
N ASP A 217 -7.00 -8.83 10.84
CA ASP A 217 -8.43 -9.14 10.82
C ASP A 217 -8.77 -9.94 12.08
N GLN A 218 -9.83 -9.51 12.77
CA GLN A 218 -10.26 -10.06 14.06
C GLN A 218 -11.58 -10.81 13.92
#